data_AF-A0A6J6AL00-F1
#
_entry.id   AF-A0A6J6AL00-F1
#
_cell.length_a   1.000
_cell.length_b   1.000
_cell.length_c   1.000
_cell.angle_alpha   90.00
_cell.angle_beta   90.00
_cell.angle_gamma   90.00
#
_symmetry.space_group_name_H-M   'P 1'
#
loop_
_entity.id
_entity.type
_entity.pdbx_description
1 polymer ?
#
loop_
_entity_poly.entity_id
_entity_poly.type
_entity_poly.pdbx_seq_one_letter_code
_entity_poly.pdbx_strand_id
1 'polypeptide(L)' 'MSGFDNAVAKAKFPLGAGIEPITCLAIGKRTSPDSLPEEIKAREVAPRSRKSLDEIVNITW' A
#
# COMPACT_ATOMS: atom_id res chain seq x y z
N MET A 1 1.84 -2.07 -1.30
CA MET A 1 3.12 -1.41 -0.98
C MET A 1 3.93 -1.32 -2.27
N SER A 2 4.39 -0.12 -2.66
CA SER A 2 5.14 0.09 -3.91
C SER A 2 6.66 0.26 -3.71
N GLY A 3 7.13 0.44 -2.48
CA GLY A 3 8.55 0.62 -2.15
C GLY A 3 9.34 -0.69 -2.13
N PHE A 4 9.33 -1.46 -3.22
CA PHE A 4 10.14 -2.67 -3.38
C PHE A 4 10.94 -2.60 -4.69
N ASP A 5 11.98 -3.44 -4.82
CA ASP A 5 12.80 -3.50 -6.02
C ASP A 5 12.14 -4.41 -7.09
N ASN A 6 11.73 -3.80 -8.20
CA ASN A 6 11.08 -4.48 -9.32
C ASN A 6 12.02 -5.46 -10.04
N ALA A 7 13.30 -5.13 -10.20
CA ALA A 7 14.26 -6.00 -10.87
C ALA A 7 14.51 -7.26 -10.02
N VAL A 8 14.66 -7.07 -8.71
CA VAL A 8 14.78 -8.20 -7.76
C VAL A 8 13.51 -9.05 -7.76
N ALA A 9 12.33 -8.45 -7.80
CA ALA A 9 11.08 -9.20 -7.87
C ALA A 9 10.98 -10.05 -9.15
N LYS A 10 11.32 -9.49 -10.32
CA LYS A 10 11.33 -10.24 -11.59
C LYS A 10 12.36 -11.35 -11.63
N ALA A 11 13.53 -11.14 -11.01
CA ALA A 11 14.58 -12.15 -10.97
C ALA A 11 14.24 -13.31 -10.02
N LYS A 12 13.56 -13.03 -8.91
CA LYS A 12 13.26 -14.03 -7.86
C LYS A 12 11.95 -14.78 -8.06
N PHE A 13 10.98 -14.15 -8.70
CA PHE A 13 9.67 -14.76 -8.94
C PHE A 13 9.50 -15.05 -10.43
N PRO A 14 9.02 -16.24 -10.84
CA PRO A 14 8.82 -16.60 -12.23
C PRO A 14 7.54 -15.92 -12.76
N LEU A 15 7.58 -14.58 -12.90
CA LEU A 15 6.42 -13.78 -13.26
C LEU A 15 5.95 -14.02 -14.69
N GLY A 16 6.75 -14.65 -15.56
CA GLY A 16 6.42 -14.84 -16.97
C GLY A 16 6.73 -13.61 -17.82
N ALA A 17 6.93 -13.81 -19.12
CA ALA A 17 7.28 -12.72 -20.03
C ALA A 17 6.15 -11.68 -20.11
N GLY A 18 6.50 -10.39 -20.02
CA GLY A 18 5.54 -9.28 -20.10
C GLY A 18 4.73 -9.02 -18.83
N ILE A 19 4.98 -9.74 -17.73
CA ILE A 19 4.30 -9.52 -16.46
C ILE A 19 5.14 -8.61 -15.57
N GLU A 20 4.52 -7.51 -15.13
CA GLU A 20 5.13 -6.47 -14.32
C GLU A 20 4.60 -6.53 -12.88
N PRO A 21 5.46 -6.64 -11.86
CA PRO A 21 5.02 -6.55 -10.48
C PRO A 21 4.65 -5.10 -10.16
N ILE A 22 3.40 -4.85 -9.75
CA ILE A 22 2.91 -3.48 -9.48
C ILE A 22 2.91 -3.17 -7.97
N THR A 23 2.68 -4.17 -7.13
CA THR A 23 2.56 -3.98 -5.68
C THR A 23 2.85 -5.29 -4.95
N CYS A 24 3.37 -5.17 -3.73
CA CYS A 24 3.39 -6.27 -2.77
C CYS A 24 2.27 -6.09 -1.74
N LEU A 25 1.61 -7.19 -1.38
CA LEU A 25 0.61 -7.24 -0.33
C LEU A 25 1.20 -7.93 0.90
N ALA A 26 1.19 -7.24 2.03
CA ALA A 26 1.44 -7.87 3.33
C ALA A 26 0.11 -8.45 3.84
N ILE A 27 0.08 -9.76 4.08
CA ILE A 27 -1.11 -10.48 4.55
C ILE A 27 -0.77 -11.13 5.89
N GLY A 28 -1.59 -10.90 6.91
CA GLY A 28 -1.38 -11.43 8.25
C GLY A 28 -2.51 -11.06 9.21
N LYS A 29 -2.43 -11.57 10.44
CA LYS A 29 -3.38 -11.20 11.51
C LYS A 29 -2.98 -9.85 12.11
N ARG A 30 -3.98 -9.02 12.43
CA ARG A 30 -3.77 -7.76 13.14
C ARG A 30 -3.33 -8.04 14.58
N THR A 31 -2.33 -7.30 15.05
CA THR A 31 -1.79 -7.38 16.42
C THR A 31 -1.87 -6.00 17.09
N SER A 32 -1.42 -5.90 18.35
CA SER A 32 -1.45 -4.61 19.07
C SER A 32 -0.51 -3.58 18.41
N PRO A 33 -0.99 -2.34 18.17
CA PRO A 33 -0.16 -1.22 17.71
C PRO A 33 1.01 -0.89 18.65
N ASP A 34 0.96 -1.30 19.93
CA ASP A 34 2.03 -1.04 20.91
C ASP A 34 3.36 -1.74 20.58
N SER A 35 3.32 -2.73 19.69
CA SER A 35 4.51 -3.41 19.19
C SER A 35 5.23 -2.65 18.06
N LEU A 36 4.64 -1.56 17.56
CA LEU A 36 5.16 -0.78 16.44
C LEU A 36 6.09 0.35 16.91
N PRO A 37 7.08 0.76 16.09
CA PRO A 37 7.79 2.01 16.30
C PRO A 37 6.82 3.21 16.33
N GLU A 38 7.13 4.22 17.13
CA GLU A 38 6.21 5.33 17.44
C GLU A 38 5.63 6.02 16.21
N GLU A 39 6.47 6.30 15.20
CA GLU A 39 6.02 6.91 13.94
C GLU A 39 4.98 6.06 13.19
N ILE A 40 5.18 4.74 13.18
CA ILE A 40 4.27 3.80 12.50
C ILE A 40 3.00 3.60 13.34
N LYS A 41 3.13 3.53 14.66
CA LYS A 41 1.99 3.46 15.59
C LYS A 41 1.06 4.66 15.43
N ALA A 42 1.61 5.88 15.38
CA ALA A 42 0.84 7.10 15.19
C ALA A 42 -0.01 7.05 13.91
N ARG A 43 0.53 6.48 12.82
CA ARG A 43 -0.19 6.31 11.54
C ARG A 43 -1.23 5.19 11.57
N GLU A 44 -0.96 4.10 12.30
CA GLU A 44 -1.85 2.93 12.43
C GLU A 44 -3.16 3.28 13.17
N VAL A 45 -3.09 4.17 14.17
CA VAL A 45 -4.25 4.58 14.97
C VAL A 45 -4.95 5.85 14.45
N ALA A 46 -4.31 6.59 13.55
CA ALA A 46 -4.87 7.82 13.01
C ALA A 46 -6.16 7.55 12.19
N PRO A 47 -7.18 8.42 12.32
CA PRO A 47 -8.35 8.34 11.44
C PRO A 47 -7.94 8.59 10.00
N ARG A 48 -8.64 7.92 9.10
CA ARG A 48 -8.31 7.95 7.67
C ARG A 48 -8.86 9.23 7.03
N SER A 49 -7.97 10.10 6.54
CA SER A 49 -8.35 11.29 5.77
C SER A 49 -8.66 10.96 4.31
N ARG A 50 -9.58 11.71 3.71
CA ARG A 50 -9.94 11.66 2.30
C ARG A 50 -10.02 13.09 1.77
N LYS A 51 -9.74 13.23 0.47
CA LYS A 51 -10.17 14.40 -0.30
C LYS A 51 -11.70 14.48 -0.28
N SER A 52 -12.25 15.68 -0.31
CA SER A 52 -13.68 15.86 -0.53
C SER A 52 -14.08 15.33 -1.91
N LEU A 53 -15.36 15.06 -2.12
CA LEU A 53 -15.82 14.44 -3.35
C LEU A 53 -15.68 15.40 -4.54
N ASP A 54 -15.95 16.69 -4.31
CA ASP A 54 -15.80 17.79 -5.26
C ASP A 54 -14.34 18.00 -5.72
N GLU A 55 -13.34 17.54 -4.96
CA GLU A 55 -11.94 17.56 -5.41
C GLU A 55 -11.61 16.50 -6.46
N ILE A 56 -12.39 15.42 -6.55
CA ILE A 56 -12.05 14.22 -7.34
C ILE A 56 -13.15 13.77 -8.30
N VAL A 57 -14.33 14.38 -8.24
CA VAL A 57 -15.47 14.06 -9.10
C VAL A 57 -15.95 15.34 -9.77
N ASN A 58 -15.94 15.33 -11.11
CA ASN A 58 -16.47 16.42 -11.92
C ASN A 58 -17.61 15.86 -12.78
N ILE A 59 -18.84 15.92 -12.26
CA ILE A 59 -20.04 15.48 -12.98
C ILE A 59 -20.93 16.70 -13.24
N THR A 60 -21.13 17.02 -14.50
CA THR A 60 -22.24 17.85 -15.00
C THR A 60 -23.27 16.91 -15.60
N TRP A 61 -24.51 16.96 -15.09
CA TRP A 61 -25.65 16.28 -15.71
C TRP A 61 -26.19 17.09 -16.89
#